data_AF-A0A368PPI6-F1
#
_entry.id   AF-A0A368PPI6-F1
#
_cell.length_a   1.000
_cell.length_b   1.000
_cell.length_c   1.000
_cell.angle_alpha   90.00
_cell.angle_beta   90.00
_cell.angle_gamma   90.00
#
_symmetry.space_group_name_H-M   'P 1'
#
loop_
_entity.id
_entity.type
_entity.pdbx_description
1 polymer ?
#
loop_
_entity_poly.entity_id
_entity_poly.type
_entity_poly.pdbx_seq_one_letter_code
_entity_poly.pdbx_strand_id
1 'polypeptide(L)'
;MKDFAGLDHLFVVSFLFYFSYMVIPAITDVTMEAVCPGRDECSVAIYLSGFQNAVTGVGALVVTPIVGNLSDRYGRKALMTLPVTMAIVPLFVLACNRSEVYFYVYYVAKIVSGIFCEGTMHCLCFAYVADHVGPSRRAAAFGLLSGVSAAGFLSGTLTARFLTTSSTFQVAAAVATAAALYLRVFLPDSGGTSCVDEACDPLLQPSSCTSSTSSSASSSDEELSPRLPPPQKGGLPSVSDMVALLTGSLTLSGAATITFFYSLGEHGLQTALLYYLKAQFGYSKDEFANLLLIVGAAGMLSQLTVMPILAPILGEEILLIVGLLGGCTHVFLYGIAWSYWVPYLSAAFVILSAFVHPSIRTNVSKNVASNEQGIAQGCISGISSFGSILGPLIFTPLTAWFLSETGPFNFKGFSILCAGLCTLIAFIISLRMRGAQSSASKKSTVEHEQA
;
A
#
# COMPACT_ATOMS: atom_id res chain seq x y z
N MET A 1 -26.08 -7.96 2.69
CA MET A 1 -25.05 -8.99 2.37
C MET A 1 -25.18 -9.50 0.93
N LYS A 2 -26.39 -9.50 0.33
CA LYS A 2 -26.60 -9.74 -1.12
C LYS A 2 -25.93 -8.68 -2.02
N ASP A 3 -25.57 -7.55 -1.43
CA ASP A 3 -25.14 -6.35 -2.13
C ASP A 3 -23.62 -6.32 -2.45
N PHE A 4 -22.89 -7.39 -2.13
CA PHE A 4 -21.49 -7.63 -2.54
C PHE A 4 -21.36 -8.88 -3.42
N ALA A 5 -22.48 -9.39 -3.95
CA ALA A 5 -22.49 -10.51 -4.87
C ALA A 5 -21.60 -10.19 -6.09
N GLY A 6 -20.65 -11.08 -6.39
CA GLY A 6 -19.67 -10.90 -7.47
C GLY A 6 -18.28 -10.42 -7.05
N LEU A 7 -18.09 -10.02 -5.78
CA LEU A 7 -16.76 -9.72 -5.20
C LEU A 7 -16.18 -10.85 -4.35
N ASP A 8 -16.98 -11.87 -4.05
CA ASP A 8 -16.60 -13.04 -3.26
C ASP A 8 -15.35 -13.74 -3.83
N HIS A 9 -15.31 -13.97 -5.14
CA HIS A 9 -14.14 -14.56 -5.78
C HIS A 9 -12.90 -13.67 -5.68
N LEU A 10 -13.05 -12.34 -5.78
CA LEU A 10 -11.93 -11.41 -5.58
C LEU A 10 -11.41 -11.49 -4.14
N PHE A 11 -12.30 -11.54 -3.15
CA PHE A 11 -11.93 -11.66 -1.76
C PHE A 11 -11.17 -12.97 -1.50
N VAL A 12 -11.59 -14.09 -2.07
CA VAL A 12 -10.86 -15.36 -1.96
C VAL A 12 -9.48 -15.27 -2.59
N VAL A 13 -9.36 -14.72 -3.81
CA VAL A 13 -8.05 -14.54 -4.46
C VAL A 13 -7.13 -13.65 -3.63
N SER A 14 -7.64 -12.51 -3.14
CA SER A 14 -6.89 -11.59 -2.29
C SER A 14 -6.41 -12.31 -1.03
N PHE A 15 -7.32 -12.99 -0.32
CA PHE A 15 -6.98 -13.75 0.89
C PHE A 15 -5.85 -14.75 0.63
N LEU A 16 -5.96 -15.58 -0.40
CA LEU A 16 -4.95 -16.60 -0.72
C LEU A 16 -3.61 -15.96 -1.13
N PHE A 17 -3.64 -14.86 -1.88
CA PHE A 17 -2.44 -14.13 -2.26
C PHE A 17 -1.69 -13.62 -1.02
N TYR A 18 -2.36 -12.91 -0.10
CA TYR A 18 -1.72 -12.42 1.12
C TYR A 18 -1.41 -13.54 2.13
N PHE A 19 -2.13 -14.66 2.10
CA PHE A 19 -1.77 -15.84 2.88
C PHE A 19 -0.40 -16.40 2.47
N SER A 20 -0.07 -16.40 1.18
CA SER A 20 1.22 -16.89 0.69
C SER A 20 2.43 -16.06 1.18
N TYR A 21 2.20 -14.86 1.74
CA TYR A 21 3.24 -14.03 2.37
C TYR A 21 3.67 -14.55 3.75
N MET A 22 3.17 -15.71 4.17
CA MET A 22 3.58 -16.44 5.37
C MET A 22 5.09 -16.72 5.47
N VAL A 23 5.86 -16.54 4.39
CA VAL A 23 7.32 -16.71 4.38
C VAL A 23 8.09 -15.55 5.01
N ILE A 24 7.47 -14.38 5.21
CA ILE A 24 8.16 -13.18 5.74
C ILE A 24 8.87 -13.44 7.07
N PRO A 25 8.26 -14.08 8.09
CA PRO A 25 8.97 -14.40 9.33
C PRO A 25 10.22 -15.25 9.13
N ALA A 26 10.24 -16.10 8.10
CA ALA A 26 11.33 -17.05 7.87
C ALA A 26 12.45 -16.49 6.97
N ILE A 27 12.21 -15.39 6.25
CA ILE A 27 13.13 -14.96 5.18
C ILE A 27 14.47 -14.47 5.70
N THR A 28 14.47 -13.81 6.87
CA THR A 28 15.68 -13.34 7.53
C THR A 28 16.58 -14.53 7.86
N ASP A 29 16.03 -15.57 8.50
CA ASP A 29 16.79 -16.78 8.85
C ASP A 29 17.31 -17.51 7.60
N VAL A 30 16.49 -17.66 6.56
CA VAL A 30 16.92 -18.29 5.29
C VAL A 30 18.03 -17.50 4.62
N THR A 31 17.93 -16.17 4.61
CA THR A 31 18.95 -15.31 4.00
C THR A 31 20.27 -15.38 4.78
N MET A 32 20.18 -15.36 6.11
CA MET A 32 21.36 -15.45 6.98
C MET A 32 22.05 -16.80 6.84
N GLU A 33 21.30 -17.90 6.85
CA GLU A 33 21.84 -19.24 6.69
C GLU A 33 22.51 -19.44 5.31
N ALA A 34 21.93 -18.87 4.26
CA ALA A 34 22.44 -19.02 2.90
C ALA A 34 23.70 -18.18 2.62
N VAL A 35 23.79 -16.96 3.17
CA VAL A 35 24.85 -15.99 2.83
C VAL A 35 25.93 -15.91 3.91
N CYS A 36 25.58 -16.15 5.16
CA CYS A 36 26.44 -16.02 6.34
C CYS A 36 26.16 -17.15 7.36
N PRO A 37 26.43 -18.42 7.00
CA PRO A 37 26.06 -19.56 7.83
C PRO A 37 26.69 -19.48 9.23
N GLY A 38 25.88 -19.74 10.26
CA GLY A 38 26.30 -19.74 11.66
C GLY A 38 26.56 -18.37 12.29
N ARG A 39 26.17 -17.26 11.63
CA ARG A 39 26.29 -15.90 12.19
C ARG A 39 24.91 -15.26 12.37
N ASP A 40 24.76 -14.46 13.43
CA ASP A 40 23.56 -13.62 13.66
C ASP A 40 23.70 -12.21 13.07
N GLU A 41 24.89 -11.85 12.59
CA GLU A 41 25.23 -10.57 12.00
C GLU A 41 25.85 -10.75 10.62
N CYS A 42 25.28 -10.11 9.61
CA CYS A 42 25.74 -10.23 8.22
C CYS A 42 25.39 -8.97 7.42
N SER A 43 26.39 -8.12 7.19
CA SER A 43 26.23 -6.91 6.38
C SER A 43 25.74 -7.24 4.97
N VAL A 44 26.20 -8.34 4.37
CA VAL A 44 25.81 -8.74 3.00
C VAL A 44 24.31 -9.03 2.89
N ALA A 45 23.74 -9.77 3.84
CA ALA A 45 22.30 -10.08 3.87
C ALA A 45 21.44 -8.81 3.93
N ILE A 46 21.89 -7.82 4.72
CA ILE A 46 21.23 -6.53 4.88
C ILE A 46 21.31 -5.71 3.59
N TYR A 47 22.49 -5.63 2.96
CA TYR A 47 22.68 -4.93 1.69
C TYR A 47 21.83 -5.55 0.56
N LEU A 48 21.79 -6.88 0.45
CA LEU A 48 20.98 -7.56 -0.56
C LEU A 48 19.49 -7.24 -0.37
N SER A 49 18.99 -7.29 0.87
CA SER A 49 17.59 -6.94 1.15
C SER A 49 17.27 -5.47 0.84
N GLY A 50 18.19 -4.57 1.16
CA GLY A 50 18.05 -3.15 0.84
C GLY A 50 18.03 -2.88 -0.66
N PHE A 51 18.97 -3.47 -1.39
CA PHE A 51 19.04 -3.37 -2.85
C PHE A 51 17.79 -3.94 -3.51
N GLN A 52 17.34 -5.13 -3.07
CA GLN A 52 16.10 -5.74 -3.56
C GLN A 52 14.94 -4.77 -3.41
N ASN A 53 14.70 -4.23 -2.21
CA ASN A 53 13.55 -3.35 -1.97
C ASN A 53 13.65 -2.01 -2.72
N ALA A 54 14.86 -1.48 -2.89
CA ALA A 54 15.06 -0.29 -3.71
C ALA A 54 14.72 -0.54 -5.19
N VAL A 55 15.16 -1.68 -5.75
CA VAL A 55 14.86 -2.05 -7.14
C VAL A 55 13.37 -2.34 -7.33
N THR A 56 12.73 -3.06 -6.41
CA THR A 56 11.30 -3.33 -6.50
C THR A 56 10.47 -2.06 -6.28
N GLY A 57 10.92 -1.13 -5.44
CA GLY A 57 10.32 0.20 -5.30
C GLY A 57 10.39 1.04 -6.59
N VAL A 58 11.55 1.07 -7.27
CA VAL A 58 11.68 1.70 -8.60
C VAL A 58 10.75 1.02 -9.61
N GLY A 59 10.71 -0.31 -9.58
CA GLY A 59 9.79 -1.11 -10.38
C GLY A 59 8.34 -0.73 -10.15
N ALA A 60 7.89 -0.68 -8.90
CA ALA A 60 6.52 -0.35 -8.52
C ALA A 60 6.14 1.06 -8.96
N LEU A 61 7.03 2.05 -8.83
CA LEU A 61 6.82 3.44 -9.25
C LEU A 61 6.51 3.55 -10.75
N VAL A 62 7.19 2.74 -11.58
CA VAL A 62 7.06 2.78 -13.04
C VAL A 62 5.98 1.81 -13.55
N VAL A 63 5.99 0.57 -13.06
CA VAL A 63 5.16 -0.53 -13.55
C VAL A 63 3.72 -0.42 -13.06
N THR A 64 3.48 0.01 -11.82
CA THR A 64 2.11 0.07 -11.27
C THR A 64 1.18 0.97 -12.09
N PRO A 65 1.56 2.22 -12.46
CA PRO A 65 0.71 3.06 -13.32
C PRO A 65 0.51 2.48 -14.73
N ILE A 66 1.56 1.89 -15.31
CA ILE A 66 1.50 1.27 -16.64
C ILE A 66 0.51 0.10 -16.62
N VAL A 67 0.64 -0.80 -15.64
CA VAL A 67 -0.25 -1.96 -15.49
C VAL A 67 -1.68 -1.52 -15.16
N GLY A 68 -1.85 -0.46 -14.36
CA GLY A 68 -3.15 0.15 -14.12
C GLY A 68 -3.86 0.55 -15.42
N ASN A 69 -3.22 1.38 -16.24
CA ASN A 69 -3.76 1.81 -17.54
C ASN A 69 -3.92 0.63 -18.53
N LEU A 70 -3.02 -0.35 -18.49
CA LEU A 70 -3.12 -1.54 -19.33
C LEU A 70 -4.33 -2.41 -18.92
N SER A 71 -4.63 -2.48 -17.62
CA SER A 71 -5.76 -3.23 -17.10
C SER A 71 -7.11 -2.60 -17.44
N ASP A 72 -7.17 -1.29 -17.69
CA ASP A 72 -8.36 -0.63 -18.25
C ASP A 72 -8.69 -1.12 -19.66
N ARG A 73 -7.66 -1.49 -20.45
CA ARG A 73 -7.81 -1.90 -21.86
C ARG A 73 -7.95 -3.40 -22.06
N TYR A 74 -7.13 -4.17 -21.37
CA TYR A 74 -7.04 -5.64 -21.52
C TYR A 74 -7.85 -6.40 -20.47
N GLY A 75 -8.49 -5.68 -19.53
CA GLY A 75 -9.32 -6.25 -18.48
C GLY A 75 -8.54 -6.50 -17.17
N ARG A 76 -9.24 -6.29 -16.05
CA ARG A 76 -8.67 -6.41 -14.70
C ARG A 76 -8.17 -7.82 -14.39
N LYS A 77 -8.98 -8.86 -14.65
CA LYS A 77 -8.63 -10.27 -14.41
C LYS A 77 -7.35 -10.69 -15.13
N ALA A 78 -7.24 -10.34 -16.41
CA ALA A 78 -6.08 -10.67 -17.22
C ALA A 78 -4.79 -10.11 -16.62
N LEU A 79 -4.79 -8.84 -16.24
CA LEU A 79 -3.63 -8.18 -15.64
C LEU A 79 -3.37 -8.63 -14.20
N MET A 80 -4.40 -8.99 -13.44
CA MET A 80 -4.24 -9.53 -12.08
C MET A 80 -3.56 -10.90 -12.07
N THR A 81 -3.62 -11.64 -13.17
CA THR A 81 -2.95 -12.95 -13.23
C THR A 81 -1.42 -12.82 -13.26
N LEU A 82 -0.89 -11.72 -13.80
CA LEU A 82 0.55 -11.48 -13.87
C LEU A 82 1.21 -11.48 -12.47
N PRO A 83 0.83 -10.63 -11.50
CA PRO A 83 1.45 -10.63 -10.17
C PRO A 83 1.22 -11.94 -9.41
N VAL A 84 0.03 -12.54 -9.51
CA VAL A 84 -0.29 -13.78 -8.80
C VAL A 84 0.55 -14.97 -9.30
N THR A 85 0.84 -15.04 -10.61
CA THR A 85 1.68 -16.11 -11.16
C THR A 85 3.16 -15.85 -10.93
N MET A 86 3.63 -14.61 -11.06
CA MET A 86 5.03 -14.25 -10.80
C MET A 86 5.43 -14.55 -9.36
N ALA A 87 4.52 -14.34 -8.39
CA ALA A 87 4.77 -14.64 -6.99
C ALA A 87 5.10 -16.12 -6.70
N ILE A 88 4.70 -17.07 -7.57
CA ILE A 88 4.93 -18.51 -7.37
C ILE A 88 6.41 -18.88 -7.49
N VAL A 89 7.11 -18.33 -8.49
CA VAL A 89 8.48 -18.71 -8.84
C VAL A 89 9.45 -18.59 -7.65
N PRO A 90 9.58 -17.43 -6.97
CA PRO A 90 10.50 -17.32 -5.84
C PRO A 90 10.11 -18.25 -4.68
N LEU A 91 8.80 -18.43 -4.42
CA LEU A 91 8.34 -19.34 -3.37
C LEU A 91 8.71 -20.80 -3.68
N PHE A 92 8.52 -21.21 -4.93
CA PHE A 92 8.83 -22.56 -5.39
C PHE A 92 10.33 -22.86 -5.32
N VAL A 93 11.18 -21.92 -5.70
CA VAL A 93 12.65 -22.09 -5.64
C VAL A 93 13.09 -22.44 -4.21
N LEU A 94 12.63 -21.68 -3.20
CA LEU A 94 12.98 -21.94 -1.80
C LEU A 94 12.22 -23.13 -1.19
N ALA A 95 11.12 -23.57 -1.80
CA ALA A 95 10.45 -24.81 -1.43
C ALA A 95 11.24 -26.06 -1.86
N CYS A 96 11.98 -25.98 -2.98
CA CYS A 96 12.79 -27.09 -3.49
C CYS A 96 14.09 -27.28 -2.69
N ASN A 97 14.90 -26.22 -2.55
CA ASN A 97 16.19 -26.28 -1.88
C ASN A 97 16.57 -24.88 -1.36
N ARG A 98 17.31 -24.82 -0.26
CA ARG A 98 17.73 -23.58 0.43
C ARG A 98 19.26 -23.44 0.52
N SER A 99 19.99 -24.13 -0.36
CA SER A 99 21.43 -23.90 -0.55
C SER A 99 21.69 -22.48 -1.08
N GLU A 100 22.93 -22.02 -0.92
CA GLU A 100 23.40 -20.71 -1.39
C GLU A 100 23.03 -20.43 -2.86
N VAL A 101 23.21 -21.40 -3.76
CA VAL A 101 22.86 -21.27 -5.18
C VAL A 101 21.37 -21.01 -5.38
N TYR A 102 20.52 -21.77 -4.68
CA TYR A 102 19.06 -21.59 -4.77
C TYR A 102 18.62 -20.27 -4.15
N PHE A 103 19.30 -19.79 -3.12
CA PHE A 103 19.05 -18.46 -2.57
C PHE A 103 19.32 -17.36 -3.61
N TYR A 104 20.42 -17.41 -4.36
CA TYR A 104 20.68 -16.42 -5.41
C TYR A 104 19.68 -16.51 -6.57
N VAL A 105 19.25 -17.71 -6.95
CA VAL A 105 18.16 -17.89 -7.93
C VAL A 105 16.85 -17.29 -7.41
N TYR A 106 16.52 -17.56 -6.14
CA TYR A 106 15.38 -16.95 -5.45
C TYR A 106 15.49 -15.43 -5.46
N TYR A 107 16.66 -14.88 -5.14
CA TYR A 107 16.90 -13.45 -5.03
C TYR A 107 16.63 -12.73 -6.35
N VAL A 108 17.17 -13.25 -7.46
CA VAL A 108 16.88 -12.71 -8.80
C VAL A 108 15.40 -12.85 -9.15
N ALA A 109 14.81 -14.04 -8.93
CA ALA A 109 13.38 -14.26 -9.18
C ALA A 109 12.49 -13.34 -8.33
N LYS A 110 12.89 -13.05 -7.09
CA LYS A 110 12.17 -12.19 -6.15
C LYS A 110 12.22 -10.73 -6.57
N ILE A 111 13.35 -10.24 -7.07
CA ILE A 111 13.47 -8.89 -7.65
C ILE A 111 12.53 -8.76 -8.85
N VAL A 112 12.62 -9.70 -9.81
CA VAL A 112 11.78 -9.68 -11.01
C VAL A 112 10.30 -9.73 -10.64
N SER A 113 9.93 -10.64 -9.73
CA SER A 113 8.54 -10.75 -9.25
C SER A 113 8.11 -9.48 -8.52
N GLY A 114 8.97 -8.91 -7.68
CA GLY A 114 8.67 -7.71 -6.89
C GLY A 114 8.34 -6.51 -7.77
N ILE A 115 9.05 -6.31 -8.89
CA ILE A 115 8.76 -5.24 -9.86
C ILE A 115 7.30 -5.30 -10.38
N PHE A 116 6.75 -6.51 -10.57
CA PHE A 116 5.39 -6.69 -11.07
C PHE A 116 4.34 -6.88 -9.97
N CYS A 117 4.73 -7.36 -8.79
CA CYS A 117 3.80 -7.66 -7.69
C CYS A 117 3.59 -6.46 -6.78
N GLU A 118 4.65 -5.72 -6.45
CA GLU A 118 4.62 -4.61 -5.51
C GLU A 118 3.75 -3.47 -6.07
N GLY A 119 2.79 -2.99 -5.27
CA GLY A 119 1.80 -1.97 -5.66
C GLY A 119 0.72 -2.45 -6.64
N THR A 120 1.07 -3.25 -7.63
CA THR A 120 0.18 -3.68 -8.73
C THR A 120 -1.00 -4.50 -8.24
N MET A 121 -0.80 -5.48 -7.36
CA MET A 121 -1.90 -6.30 -6.84
C MET A 121 -2.95 -5.45 -6.09
N HIS A 122 -2.49 -4.51 -5.26
CA HIS A 122 -3.37 -3.56 -4.58
C HIS A 122 -4.12 -2.69 -5.60
N CYS A 123 -3.41 -2.10 -6.55
CA CYS A 123 -4.01 -1.24 -7.58
C CYS A 123 -5.13 -1.96 -8.34
N LEU A 124 -4.88 -3.19 -8.81
CA LEU A 124 -5.84 -3.97 -9.60
C LEU A 124 -7.05 -4.43 -8.78
N CYS A 125 -6.85 -4.85 -7.52
CA CYS A 125 -7.97 -5.25 -6.67
C CYS A 125 -8.89 -4.07 -6.35
N PHE A 126 -8.32 -2.90 -6.04
CA PHE A 126 -9.12 -1.69 -5.79
C PHE A 126 -9.83 -1.22 -7.06
N ALA A 127 -9.18 -1.28 -8.22
CA ALA A 127 -9.81 -0.94 -9.48
C ALA A 127 -10.97 -1.90 -9.81
N TYR A 128 -10.78 -3.21 -9.62
CA TYR A 128 -11.85 -4.19 -9.81
C TYR A 128 -13.06 -3.93 -8.90
N VAL A 129 -12.83 -3.60 -7.62
CA VAL A 129 -13.92 -3.23 -6.70
C VAL A 129 -14.61 -1.94 -7.16
N ALA A 130 -13.87 -0.95 -7.64
CA ALA A 130 -14.43 0.31 -8.12
C ALA A 130 -15.33 0.13 -9.35
N ASP A 131 -14.98 -0.84 -10.21
CA ASP A 131 -15.73 -1.20 -11.42
C ASP A 131 -17.06 -1.90 -11.10
N HIS A 132 -17.13 -2.67 -10.00
CA HIS A 132 -18.32 -3.46 -9.64
C HIS A 132 -19.20 -2.84 -8.54
N VAL A 133 -18.72 -1.80 -7.84
CA VAL A 133 -19.43 -1.19 -6.72
C VAL A 133 -19.73 0.28 -6.99
N GLY A 134 -21.01 0.66 -6.81
CA GLY A 134 -21.46 2.04 -6.95
C GLY A 134 -20.83 3.00 -5.92
N PRO A 135 -20.70 4.31 -6.24
CA PRO A 135 -19.92 5.27 -5.45
C PRO A 135 -20.27 5.33 -3.96
N SER A 136 -21.54 5.23 -3.60
CA SER A 136 -22.03 5.31 -2.21
C SER A 136 -21.51 4.18 -1.32
N ARG A 137 -21.13 3.04 -1.90
CA ARG A 137 -20.74 1.82 -1.16
C ARG A 137 -19.28 1.43 -1.38
N ARG A 138 -18.54 2.16 -2.23
CA ARG A 138 -17.11 1.90 -2.52
C ARG A 138 -16.24 1.92 -1.28
N ALA A 139 -16.45 2.88 -0.38
CA ALA A 139 -15.67 2.98 0.85
C ALA A 139 -15.80 1.71 1.71
N ALA A 140 -17.03 1.18 1.87
CA ALA A 140 -17.27 -0.06 2.59
C ALA A 140 -16.63 -1.28 1.88
N ALA A 141 -16.70 -1.33 0.55
CA ALA A 141 -16.09 -2.41 -0.23
C ALA A 141 -14.55 -2.40 -0.18
N PHE A 142 -13.92 -1.23 -0.27
CA PHE A 142 -12.48 -1.07 -0.09
C PHE A 142 -12.03 -1.43 1.32
N GLY A 143 -12.82 -1.07 2.34
CA GLY A 143 -12.60 -1.49 3.72
C GLY A 143 -12.65 -3.01 3.88
N LEU A 144 -13.66 -3.67 3.30
CA LEU A 144 -13.79 -5.12 3.32
C LEU A 144 -12.63 -5.82 2.60
N LEU A 145 -12.26 -5.35 1.40
CA LEU A 145 -11.12 -5.87 0.65
C LEU A 145 -9.83 -5.79 1.48
N SER A 146 -9.57 -4.63 2.09
CA SER A 146 -8.39 -4.42 2.93
C SER A 146 -8.41 -5.32 4.17
N GLY A 147 -9.58 -5.51 4.78
CA GLY A 147 -9.77 -6.43 5.90
C GLY A 147 -9.51 -7.90 5.52
N VAL A 148 -9.96 -8.33 4.34
CA VAL A 148 -9.70 -9.69 3.82
C VAL A 148 -8.22 -9.90 3.54
N SER A 149 -7.55 -8.93 2.91
CA SER A 149 -6.10 -8.96 2.69
C SER A 149 -5.33 -9.08 4.00
N ALA A 150 -5.70 -8.27 5.00
CA ALA A 150 -5.08 -8.33 6.33
C ALA A 150 -5.32 -9.68 7.02
N ALA A 151 -6.56 -10.21 6.97
CA ALA A 151 -6.88 -11.53 7.50
C ALA A 151 -6.05 -12.64 6.84
N GLY A 152 -5.82 -12.57 5.52
CA GLY A 152 -4.93 -13.48 4.80
C GLY A 152 -3.49 -13.40 5.34
N PHE A 153 -2.95 -12.20 5.49
CA PHE A 153 -1.61 -11.97 6.04
C PHE A 153 -1.47 -12.51 7.48
N LEU A 154 -2.41 -12.21 8.38
CA LEU A 154 -2.39 -12.72 9.76
C LEU A 154 -2.52 -14.24 9.81
N SER A 155 -3.46 -14.82 9.06
CA SER A 155 -3.67 -16.28 9.03
C SER A 155 -2.43 -16.99 8.49
N GLY A 156 -1.81 -16.44 7.44
CA GLY A 156 -0.55 -16.95 6.89
C GLY A 156 0.58 -16.88 7.91
N THR A 157 0.78 -15.73 8.56
CA THR A 157 1.81 -15.53 9.60
C THR A 157 1.60 -16.46 10.79
N LEU A 158 0.35 -16.64 11.22
CA LEU A 158 -0.02 -17.58 12.29
C LEU A 158 0.29 -19.02 11.90
N THR A 159 0.00 -19.39 10.66
CA THR A 159 0.33 -20.73 10.16
C THR A 159 1.85 -20.92 10.10
N ALA A 160 2.60 -19.92 9.63
CA ALA A 160 4.07 -19.97 9.60
C ALA A 160 4.70 -20.15 10.97
N ARG A 161 4.06 -19.64 12.04
CA ARG A 161 4.53 -19.83 13.43
C ARG A 161 4.57 -21.29 13.86
N PHE A 162 3.67 -22.13 13.34
CA PHE A 162 3.58 -23.56 13.71
C PHE A 162 4.23 -24.50 12.70
N LEU A 163 4.54 -24.02 11.50
CA LEU A 163 5.24 -24.80 10.48
C LEU A 163 6.75 -24.70 10.63
N THR A 164 7.45 -25.75 10.20
CA THR A 164 8.91 -25.71 10.00
C THR A 164 9.23 -24.78 8.83
N THR A 165 10.43 -24.18 8.82
CA THR A 165 10.87 -23.32 7.70
C THR A 165 10.70 -23.99 6.34
N SER A 166 11.01 -25.29 6.22
CA SER A 166 10.84 -26.02 4.96
C SER A 166 9.36 -26.12 4.54
N SER A 167 8.50 -26.53 5.47
CA SER A 167 7.07 -26.68 5.21
C SER A 167 6.41 -25.33 4.92
N THR A 168 6.88 -24.23 5.53
CA THR A 168 6.35 -22.88 5.27
C THR A 168 6.50 -22.49 3.80
N PHE A 169 7.65 -22.71 3.17
CA PHE A 169 7.82 -22.40 1.73
C PHE A 169 7.01 -23.34 0.83
N GLN A 170 6.91 -24.63 1.18
CA GLN A 170 6.11 -25.60 0.42
C GLN A 170 4.61 -25.25 0.45
N VAL A 171 4.08 -24.91 1.64
CA VAL A 171 2.69 -24.48 1.80
C VAL A 171 2.46 -23.14 1.11
N ALA A 172 3.38 -22.18 1.23
CA ALA A 172 3.27 -20.90 0.55
C ALA A 172 3.23 -21.05 -0.98
N ALA A 173 4.08 -21.88 -1.57
CA ALA A 173 4.09 -22.15 -3.01
C ALA A 173 2.81 -22.86 -3.47
N ALA A 174 2.30 -23.83 -2.69
CA ALA A 174 1.04 -24.51 -2.97
C ALA A 174 -0.16 -23.54 -2.92
N VAL A 175 -0.23 -22.69 -1.90
CA VAL A 175 -1.29 -21.68 -1.76
C VAL A 175 -1.20 -20.62 -2.86
N ALA A 176 -0.01 -20.14 -3.22
CA ALA A 176 0.17 -19.20 -4.33
C ALA A 176 -0.28 -19.82 -5.68
N THR A 177 0.03 -21.10 -5.90
CA THR A 177 -0.44 -21.84 -7.07
C THR A 177 -1.96 -21.99 -7.06
N ALA A 178 -2.55 -22.35 -5.92
CA ALA A 178 -3.99 -22.41 -5.75
C ALA A 178 -4.66 -21.03 -5.99
N ALA A 179 -4.05 -19.93 -5.53
CA ALA A 179 -4.53 -18.58 -5.78
C ALA A 179 -4.55 -18.26 -7.28
N ALA A 180 -3.47 -18.60 -8.01
CA ALA A 180 -3.40 -18.40 -9.46
C ALA A 180 -4.45 -19.23 -10.22
N LEU A 181 -4.62 -20.49 -9.85
CA LEU A 181 -5.63 -21.37 -10.45
C LEU A 181 -7.04 -20.87 -10.15
N TYR A 182 -7.32 -20.53 -8.89
CA TYR A 182 -8.61 -20.02 -8.47
C TYR A 182 -8.96 -18.71 -9.20
N LEU A 183 -8.00 -17.78 -9.29
CA LEU A 183 -8.15 -16.54 -10.05
C LEU A 183 -8.52 -16.81 -11.51
N ARG A 184 -7.81 -17.72 -12.18
CA ARG A 184 -8.06 -18.05 -13.59
C ARG A 184 -9.44 -18.67 -13.81
N VAL A 185 -9.85 -19.59 -12.94
CA VAL A 185 -11.07 -20.38 -13.09
C VAL A 185 -12.31 -19.59 -12.64
N PHE A 186 -12.28 -18.94 -11.47
CA PHE A 186 -13.48 -18.45 -10.81
C PHE A 186 -13.69 -16.93 -10.87
N LEU A 187 -12.63 -16.13 -11.01
CA LEU A 187 -12.83 -14.68 -11.09
C LEU A 187 -13.47 -14.33 -12.45
N PRO A 188 -14.61 -13.63 -12.50
CA PRO A 188 -15.22 -13.26 -13.77
C PRO A 188 -14.43 -12.14 -14.47
N ASP A 189 -14.54 -12.09 -15.79
CA ASP A 189 -13.97 -11.00 -16.58
C ASP A 189 -14.85 -9.75 -16.42
N SER A 190 -14.24 -8.61 -16.07
CA SER A 190 -14.94 -7.32 -15.90
C SER A 190 -15.71 -6.85 -17.15
N GLY A 191 -15.52 -7.47 -18.31
CA GLY A 191 -16.16 -7.11 -19.58
C GLY A 191 -17.45 -7.86 -19.93
N GLY A 192 -17.97 -8.73 -19.06
CA GLY A 192 -19.11 -9.62 -19.39
C GLY A 192 -20.50 -9.18 -18.92
N THR A 193 -20.61 -8.19 -18.02
CA THR A 193 -21.88 -7.89 -17.35
C THR A 193 -22.25 -6.42 -17.47
N SER A 194 -22.36 -5.93 -18.70
CA SER A 194 -23.13 -4.71 -18.98
C SER A 194 -24.62 -5.00 -18.74
N CYS A 195 -25.19 -4.34 -17.73
CA CYS A 195 -26.63 -4.03 -17.61
C CYS A 195 -27.61 -5.19 -17.87
N VAL A 196 -27.87 -6.01 -16.85
CA VAL A 196 -29.15 -6.71 -16.74
C VAL A 196 -29.79 -6.27 -15.44
N ASP A 197 -30.47 -5.13 -15.50
CA ASP A 197 -31.66 -4.79 -14.71
C ASP A 197 -32.17 -3.43 -15.20
N GLU A 198 -32.69 -3.41 -16.42
CA GLU A 198 -33.76 -2.47 -16.77
C GLU A 198 -34.98 -3.33 -17.11
N ALA A 199 -35.74 -3.64 -16.06
CA ALA A 199 -37.04 -4.27 -16.19
C ALA A 199 -37.93 -3.39 -17.08
N CYS A 200 -38.55 -4.03 -18.05
CA CYS A 200 -39.46 -3.48 -19.04
C CYS A 200 -40.47 -2.49 -18.44
N ASP A 201 -40.54 -1.28 -19.01
CA ASP A 201 -41.74 -0.46 -18.96
C ASP A 201 -42.45 -0.56 -20.33
N PRO A 202 -43.56 -1.29 -20.45
CA PRO A 202 -44.20 -1.61 -21.72
C PRO A 202 -45.30 -0.61 -22.04
N LEU A 203 -44.97 0.67 -22.21
CA LEU A 203 -45.94 1.65 -22.71
C LEU A 203 -45.23 2.65 -23.60
N LEU A 204 -45.32 2.41 -24.91
CA LEU A 204 -45.53 3.39 -26.00
C LEU A 204 -45.09 2.79 -27.35
N GLN A 205 -45.98 2.01 -27.97
CA GLN A 205 -46.15 2.04 -29.43
C GLN A 205 -47.52 2.69 -29.67
N PRO A 206 -47.64 3.60 -30.66
CA PRO A 206 -47.82 3.23 -32.08
C PRO A 206 -47.03 4.20 -33.00
N SER A 207 -46.86 4.10 -34.31
CA SER A 207 -47.34 3.27 -35.42
C SER A 207 -46.51 3.69 -36.65
N SER A 208 -46.27 2.73 -37.56
CA SER A 208 -45.93 2.83 -38.99
C SER A 208 -45.94 4.20 -39.69
N CYS A 209 -44.92 4.46 -40.53
CA CYS A 209 -45.10 4.72 -41.98
C CYS A 209 -43.78 4.74 -42.78
N THR A 210 -43.92 4.33 -44.03
CA THR A 210 -42.93 4.00 -45.07
C THR A 210 -42.42 5.20 -45.89
N SER A 211 -41.16 5.10 -46.35
CA SER A 211 -40.51 5.63 -47.58
C SER A 211 -41.15 6.79 -48.39
N SER A 212 -40.36 7.85 -48.68
CA SER A 212 -39.99 8.29 -50.04
C SER A 212 -39.21 9.63 -50.08
N THR A 213 -38.33 9.73 -51.07
CA THR A 213 -37.44 10.82 -51.54
C THR A 213 -38.14 12.12 -51.97
N SER A 214 -37.52 13.29 -51.73
CA SER A 214 -37.15 14.36 -52.73
C SER A 214 -37.14 15.80 -52.17
N SER A 215 -36.01 16.51 -52.39
CA SER A 215 -35.80 17.95 -52.69
C SER A 215 -36.60 19.07 -51.98
N SER A 216 -35.89 20.02 -51.30
CA SER A 216 -35.69 21.44 -51.73
C SER A 216 -35.45 22.42 -50.55
N ALA A 217 -34.41 23.26 -50.72
CA ALA A 217 -34.09 24.60 -50.17
C ALA A 217 -34.76 25.23 -48.92
N SER A 218 -33.89 25.90 -48.14
CA SER A 218 -33.99 27.21 -47.46
C SER A 218 -34.13 27.33 -45.92
N SER A 219 -33.27 28.23 -45.40
CA SER A 219 -33.37 29.14 -44.23
C SER A 219 -33.43 28.63 -42.78
N SER A 220 -32.32 28.90 -42.08
CA SER A 220 -32.14 29.56 -40.76
C SER A 220 -32.84 29.10 -39.46
N ASP A 221 -31.96 29.00 -38.45
CA ASP A 221 -32.07 29.26 -37.00
C ASP A 221 -32.53 28.16 -36.01
N GLU A 222 -31.62 27.91 -35.05
CA GLU A 222 -31.77 27.49 -33.63
C GLU A 222 -32.52 26.18 -33.29
N GLU A 223 -32.15 25.33 -32.36
CA GLU A 223 -30.99 25.05 -31.49
C GLU A 223 -31.31 23.67 -30.83
N LEU A 224 -30.35 23.10 -30.08
CA LEU A 224 -30.55 22.07 -29.05
C LEU A 224 -30.53 20.58 -29.47
N SER A 225 -29.31 20.08 -29.72
CA SER A 225 -28.95 18.70 -29.36
C SER A 225 -27.75 18.76 -28.41
N PRO A 226 -27.79 18.16 -27.21
CA PRO A 226 -26.64 18.11 -26.32
C PRO A 226 -25.62 17.17 -26.94
N ARG A 227 -24.63 17.74 -27.64
CA ARG A 227 -23.39 17.02 -27.94
C ARG A 227 -22.76 16.66 -26.61
N LEU A 228 -22.74 15.37 -26.29
CA LEU A 228 -21.81 14.82 -25.31
C LEU A 228 -20.43 15.44 -25.59
N PRO A 229 -19.75 16.03 -24.59
CA PRO A 229 -18.40 16.51 -24.80
C PRO A 229 -17.54 15.31 -25.24
N PRO A 230 -16.66 15.48 -26.24
CA PRO A 230 -15.75 14.43 -26.62
C PRO A 230 -14.90 14.05 -25.40
N PRO A 231 -14.48 12.77 -25.26
CA PRO A 231 -13.60 12.37 -24.18
C PRO A 231 -12.34 13.25 -24.25
N GLN A 232 -12.08 14.03 -23.21
CA GLN A 232 -10.82 14.76 -23.08
C GLN A 232 -9.70 13.73 -23.23
N LYS A 233 -8.89 13.90 -24.27
CA LYS A 233 -7.61 13.19 -24.42
C LYS A 233 -6.79 13.50 -23.17
N GLY A 234 -6.85 12.62 -22.19
CA GLY A 234 -6.06 12.70 -20.95
C GLY A 234 -4.58 12.53 -21.27
N GLY A 235 -3.90 13.64 -21.57
CA GLY A 235 -2.46 13.69 -21.38
C GLY A 235 -2.18 13.54 -19.88
N LEU A 236 -1.17 12.74 -19.52
CA LEU A 236 -0.66 12.77 -18.15
C LEU A 236 -0.34 14.24 -17.81
N PRO A 237 -0.69 14.73 -16.61
CA PRO A 237 -0.30 16.07 -16.18
C PRO A 237 1.22 16.21 -16.30
N SER A 238 1.72 17.37 -16.70
CA SER A 238 3.16 17.61 -16.68
C SER A 238 3.66 17.54 -15.23
N VAL A 239 4.90 17.07 -15.03
CA VAL A 239 5.54 17.07 -13.70
C VAL A 239 5.56 18.49 -13.10
N SER A 240 5.67 19.52 -13.95
CA SER A 240 5.55 20.92 -13.53
C SER A 240 4.21 21.22 -12.87
N ASP A 241 3.12 20.70 -13.42
CA ASP A 241 1.76 20.98 -12.97
C ASP A 241 1.47 20.25 -11.65
N MET A 242 2.02 19.04 -11.52
CA MET A 242 2.00 18.28 -10.27
C MET A 242 2.75 19.03 -9.14
N VAL A 243 3.92 19.58 -9.43
CA VAL A 243 4.72 20.35 -8.46
C VAL A 243 4.02 21.67 -8.12
N ALA A 244 3.50 22.38 -9.11
CA ALA A 244 2.76 23.62 -8.91
C ALA A 244 1.52 23.38 -8.03
N LEU A 245 0.79 22.29 -8.26
CA LEU A 245 -0.34 21.89 -7.44
C LEU A 245 0.10 21.63 -6.00
N LEU A 246 1.12 20.80 -5.78
CA LEU A 246 1.58 20.47 -4.42
C LEU A 246 2.12 21.66 -3.65
N THR A 247 2.77 22.61 -4.34
CA THR A 247 3.35 23.81 -3.74
C THR A 247 2.37 24.97 -3.63
N GLY A 248 1.18 24.85 -4.23
CA GLY A 248 0.16 25.90 -4.29
C GLY A 248 -0.49 26.24 -2.95
N SER A 249 -0.42 25.36 -1.94
CA SER A 249 -0.91 25.65 -0.59
C SER A 249 0.03 25.14 0.51
N LEU A 250 0.06 25.85 1.64
CA LEU A 250 0.82 25.44 2.82
C LEU A 250 0.36 24.07 3.33
N THR A 251 -0.95 23.79 3.26
CA THR A 251 -1.51 22.50 3.68
C THR A 251 -1.01 21.35 2.81
N LEU A 252 -1.01 21.54 1.49
CA LEU A 252 -0.65 20.49 0.54
C LEU A 252 0.87 20.26 0.50
N SER A 253 1.66 21.34 0.57
CA SER A 253 3.12 21.27 0.71
C SER A 253 3.52 20.59 2.02
N GLY A 254 2.83 20.92 3.11
CA GLY A 254 3.00 20.25 4.40
C GLY A 254 2.66 18.76 4.32
N ALA A 255 1.52 18.40 3.71
CA ALA A 255 1.12 17.00 3.53
C ALA A 255 2.10 16.20 2.66
N ALA A 256 2.63 16.80 1.59
CA ALA A 256 3.67 16.22 0.75
C ALA A 256 4.95 15.94 1.56
N THR A 257 5.38 16.91 2.38
CA THR A 257 6.57 16.78 3.22
C THR A 257 6.40 15.72 4.31
N ILE A 258 5.24 15.69 4.99
CA ILE A 258 4.88 14.64 5.96
C ILE A 258 4.93 13.27 5.29
N THR A 259 4.31 13.13 4.11
CA THR A 259 4.28 11.87 3.35
C THR A 259 5.68 11.38 3.04
N PHE A 260 6.57 12.27 2.59
CA PHE A 260 7.94 11.93 2.26
C PHE A 260 8.71 11.40 3.48
N PHE A 261 8.78 12.18 4.56
CA PHE A 261 9.55 11.81 5.74
C PHE A 261 8.98 10.59 6.47
N TYR A 262 7.65 10.45 6.53
CA TYR A 262 7.01 9.28 7.10
C TYR A 262 7.31 8.03 6.27
N SER A 263 7.15 8.08 4.95
CA SER A 263 7.44 6.93 4.07
C SER A 263 8.91 6.55 4.11
N LEU A 264 9.81 7.54 4.12
CA LEU A 264 11.25 7.33 4.24
C LEU A 264 11.62 6.58 5.52
N GLY A 265 11.06 7.01 6.67
CA GLY A 265 11.29 6.37 7.96
C GLY A 265 10.65 4.99 8.07
N GLU A 266 9.42 4.82 7.58
CA GLU A 266 8.68 3.54 7.63
C GLU A 266 9.41 2.45 6.82
N HIS A 267 9.77 2.73 5.57
CA HIS A 267 10.49 1.77 4.74
C HIS A 267 11.92 1.52 5.25
N GLY A 268 12.55 2.55 5.83
CA GLY A 268 13.81 2.41 6.54
C GLY A 268 13.74 1.42 7.70
N LEU A 269 12.71 1.55 8.54
CA LEU A 269 12.45 0.61 9.62
C LEU A 269 12.16 -0.80 9.07
N GLN A 270 11.24 -0.92 8.13
CA GLN A 270 10.76 -2.22 7.62
C GLN A 270 11.89 -3.08 7.07
N THR A 271 12.86 -2.46 6.39
CA THR A 271 14.00 -3.17 5.79
C THR A 271 15.09 -3.57 6.79
N ALA A 272 15.29 -2.76 7.85
CA ALA A 272 16.33 -3.00 8.83
C ALA A 272 15.88 -3.85 10.03
N LEU A 273 14.59 -3.80 10.39
CA LEU A 273 14.08 -4.26 11.68
C LEU A 273 14.38 -5.73 11.97
N LEU A 274 14.08 -6.65 11.04
CA LEU A 274 14.23 -8.08 11.32
C LEU A 274 15.71 -8.48 11.48
N TYR A 275 16.61 -7.88 10.69
CA TYR A 275 18.06 -8.10 10.83
C TYR A 275 18.60 -7.51 12.13
N TYR A 276 18.17 -6.31 12.51
CA TYR A 276 18.51 -5.71 13.79
C TYR A 276 18.06 -6.59 14.97
N LEU A 277 16.81 -7.06 14.96
CA LEU A 277 16.28 -7.91 16.03
C LEU A 277 16.99 -9.27 16.10
N LYS A 278 17.40 -9.83 14.95
CA LYS A 278 18.25 -11.03 14.93
C LYS A 278 19.61 -10.76 15.59
N ALA A 279 20.31 -9.71 15.17
CA ALA A 279 21.63 -9.36 15.67
C ALA A 279 21.64 -8.94 17.16
N GLN A 280 20.57 -8.30 17.63
CA GLN A 280 20.48 -7.80 19.00
C GLN A 280 19.96 -8.85 19.98
N PHE A 281 19.00 -9.68 19.57
CA PHE A 281 18.24 -10.55 20.47
C PHE A 281 18.20 -12.03 20.05
N GLY A 282 18.80 -12.40 18.92
CA GLY A 282 18.77 -13.77 18.40
C GLY A 282 17.38 -14.21 17.96
N TYR A 283 16.51 -13.28 17.53
CA TYR A 283 15.17 -13.62 17.05
C TYR A 283 15.24 -14.64 15.91
N SER A 284 14.38 -15.66 15.98
CA SER A 284 14.18 -16.64 14.92
C SER A 284 12.83 -16.40 14.23
N LYS A 285 12.52 -17.25 13.24
CA LYS A 285 11.22 -17.32 12.56
C LYS A 285 10.03 -17.17 13.51
N ASP A 286 10.08 -17.83 14.66
CA ASP A 286 8.94 -17.88 15.57
C ASP A 286 8.71 -16.54 16.29
N GLU A 287 9.79 -15.89 16.71
CA GLU A 287 9.75 -14.53 17.25
C GLU A 287 9.29 -13.51 16.23
N PHE A 288 9.82 -13.59 15.00
CA PHE A 288 9.37 -12.73 13.91
C PHE A 288 7.89 -12.93 13.61
N ALA A 289 7.40 -14.17 13.63
CA ALA A 289 5.99 -14.45 13.43
C ALA A 289 5.12 -13.87 14.56
N ASN A 290 5.53 -14.04 15.83
CA ASN A 290 4.82 -13.45 16.97
C ASN A 290 4.77 -11.91 16.87
N LEU A 291 5.88 -11.28 16.50
CA LEU A 291 5.97 -9.83 16.34
C LEU A 291 5.04 -9.34 15.23
N LEU A 292 5.09 -9.98 14.06
CA LEU A 292 4.25 -9.63 12.91
C LEU A 292 2.76 -9.88 13.17
N LEU A 293 2.41 -10.89 13.99
CA LEU A 293 1.04 -11.10 14.45
C LEU A 293 0.53 -9.95 15.32
N ILE A 294 1.36 -9.42 16.24
CA ILE A 294 0.99 -8.27 17.07
C ILE A 294 0.81 -7.03 16.20
N VAL A 295 1.77 -6.75 15.30
CA VAL A 295 1.68 -5.63 14.34
C VAL A 295 0.41 -5.73 13.49
N GLY A 296 0.16 -6.91 12.91
CA GLY A 296 -1.00 -7.16 12.07
C GLY A 296 -2.32 -7.02 12.83
N ALA A 297 -2.42 -7.60 14.04
CA ALA A 297 -3.62 -7.51 14.87
C ALA A 297 -3.89 -6.07 15.33
N ALA A 298 -2.84 -5.35 15.76
CA ALA A 298 -2.94 -3.95 16.14
C ALA A 298 -3.39 -3.08 14.96
N GLY A 299 -2.83 -3.29 13.77
CA GLY A 299 -3.22 -2.61 12.54
C GLY A 299 -4.67 -2.89 12.14
N MET A 300 -5.10 -4.16 12.18
CA MET A 300 -6.49 -4.55 11.90
C MET A 300 -7.48 -3.92 12.89
N LEU A 301 -7.19 -3.99 14.19
CA LEU A 301 -8.02 -3.40 15.23
C LEU A 301 -8.11 -1.87 15.04
N SER A 302 -6.98 -1.24 14.71
CA SER A 302 -6.95 0.18 14.40
C SER A 302 -7.88 0.55 13.25
N GLN A 303 -7.76 -0.13 12.12
CA GLN A 303 -8.51 0.20 10.89
C GLN A 303 -9.99 -0.16 10.98
N LEU A 304 -10.33 -1.30 11.58
CA LEU A 304 -11.71 -1.81 11.60
C LEU A 304 -12.55 -1.25 12.73
N THR A 305 -11.94 -0.91 13.86
CA THR A 305 -12.69 -0.42 15.03
C THR A 305 -12.26 0.97 15.48
N VAL A 306 -10.96 1.21 15.68
CA VAL A 306 -10.53 2.45 16.35
C VAL A 306 -10.71 3.67 15.44
N MET A 307 -10.28 3.58 14.19
CA MET A 307 -10.34 4.68 13.24
C MET A 307 -11.78 5.11 12.92
N PRO A 308 -12.74 4.21 12.60
CA PRO A 308 -14.13 4.61 12.36
C PRO A 308 -14.81 5.28 13.56
N ILE A 309 -14.40 4.93 14.79
CA ILE A 309 -14.92 5.54 16.02
C ILE A 309 -14.28 6.92 16.25
N LEU A 310 -12.95 7.03 16.11
CA LEU A 310 -12.21 8.26 16.44
C LEU A 310 -12.30 9.33 15.35
N ALA A 311 -12.34 8.94 14.07
CA ALA A 311 -12.39 9.87 12.93
C ALA A 311 -13.50 10.94 13.03
N PRO A 312 -14.78 10.58 13.32
CA PRO A 312 -15.85 11.59 13.47
C PRO A 312 -15.72 12.44 14.75
N ILE A 313 -15.00 11.96 15.78
CA ILE A 313 -14.88 12.64 17.07
C ILE A 313 -13.72 13.64 17.08
N LEU A 314 -12.55 13.22 16.59
CA LEU A 314 -11.30 13.97 16.71
C LEU A 314 -10.95 14.76 15.44
N GLY A 315 -11.47 14.35 14.28
CA GLY A 315 -11.12 14.92 12.99
C GLY A 315 -9.73 14.51 12.48
N GLU A 316 -9.54 14.59 11.17
CA GLU A 316 -8.37 14.01 10.47
C GLU A 316 -7.02 14.60 10.92
N GLU A 317 -6.96 15.89 11.22
CA GLU A 317 -5.72 16.56 11.62
C GLU A 317 -5.22 16.06 12.98
N ILE A 318 -6.13 15.83 13.94
CA ILE A 318 -5.78 15.30 15.26
C ILE A 318 -5.41 13.82 15.11
N LEU A 319 -6.15 13.03 14.31
CA LEU A 319 -5.77 11.64 14.04
C LEU A 319 -4.37 11.53 13.42
N LEU A 320 -4.02 12.44 12.50
CA LEU A 320 -2.67 12.47 11.92
C LEU A 320 -1.60 12.71 13.00
N ILE A 321 -1.81 13.68 13.89
CA ILE A 321 -0.88 13.98 14.98
C ILE A 321 -0.75 12.79 15.95
N VAL A 322 -1.88 12.19 16.35
CA VAL A 322 -1.91 11.02 17.23
C VAL A 322 -1.20 9.82 16.58
N GLY A 323 -1.45 9.60 15.29
CA GLY A 323 -0.80 8.52 14.55
C GLY A 323 0.70 8.73 14.39
N LEU A 324 1.14 9.96 14.08
CA LEU A 324 2.56 10.28 13.98
C LEU A 324 3.26 10.19 15.35
N LEU A 325 2.60 10.59 16.44
CA LEU A 325 3.12 10.41 17.80
C LEU A 325 3.29 8.92 18.13
N GLY A 326 2.26 8.11 17.88
CA GLY A 326 2.34 6.66 18.04
C GLY A 326 3.43 6.03 17.18
N GLY A 327 3.56 6.51 15.93
CA GLY A 327 4.64 6.16 15.02
C GLY A 327 6.02 6.44 15.61
N CYS A 328 6.27 7.67 16.08
CA CYS A 328 7.50 8.03 16.78
C CYS A 328 7.77 7.11 17.95
N THR A 329 6.81 6.95 18.88
CA THR A 329 6.95 6.09 20.05
C THR A 329 7.36 4.68 19.67
N HIS A 330 6.73 4.09 18.66
CA HIS A 330 7.05 2.74 18.21
C HIS A 330 8.46 2.63 17.59
N VAL A 331 8.85 3.56 16.71
CA VAL A 331 10.18 3.48 16.07
C VAL A 331 11.30 3.72 17.11
N PHE A 332 11.13 4.70 17.99
CA PHE A 332 12.12 4.99 19.04
C PHE A 332 12.25 3.81 20.02
N LEU A 333 11.14 3.19 20.44
CA LEU A 333 11.18 2.00 21.30
C LEU A 333 11.88 0.82 20.65
N TYR A 334 11.73 0.62 19.34
CA TYR A 334 12.51 -0.39 18.62
C TYR A 334 14.01 -0.04 18.62
N GLY A 335 14.37 1.20 18.33
CA GLY A 335 15.77 1.62 18.24
C GLY A 335 16.54 1.51 19.57
N ILE A 336 15.87 1.79 20.70
CA ILE A 336 16.50 1.72 22.03
C ILE A 336 16.30 0.38 22.74
N ALA A 337 15.69 -0.62 22.09
CA ALA A 337 15.22 -1.82 22.75
C ALA A 337 16.33 -2.45 23.64
N TRP A 338 16.12 -2.41 24.95
CA TRP A 338 17.10 -2.87 25.95
C TRP A 338 16.86 -4.31 26.38
N SER A 339 15.71 -4.88 26.04
CA SER A 339 15.31 -6.22 26.43
C SER A 339 14.47 -6.88 25.35
N TYR A 340 14.51 -8.21 25.34
CA TYR A 340 13.86 -9.07 24.36
C TYR A 340 12.35 -8.82 24.21
N TRP A 341 11.66 -8.34 25.25
CA TRP A 341 10.21 -8.11 25.21
C TRP A 341 9.81 -6.73 24.65
N VAL A 342 10.73 -5.77 24.63
CA VAL A 342 10.46 -4.37 24.24
C VAL A 342 9.97 -4.25 22.80
N PRO A 343 10.50 -5.00 21.81
CA PRO A 343 9.96 -5.01 20.45
C PRO A 343 8.47 -5.38 20.39
N TYR A 344 8.01 -6.34 21.20
CA TYR A 344 6.59 -6.72 21.24
C TYR A 344 5.71 -5.62 21.85
N LEU A 345 6.18 -4.92 22.88
CA LEU A 345 5.47 -3.75 23.41
C LEU A 345 5.41 -2.63 22.35
N SER A 346 6.53 -2.38 21.66
CA SER A 346 6.59 -1.38 20.61
C SER A 346 5.59 -1.68 19.49
N ALA A 347 5.47 -2.93 19.06
CA ALA A 347 4.51 -3.37 18.05
C ALA A 347 3.05 -3.04 18.41
N ALA A 348 2.68 -2.99 19.69
CA ALA A 348 1.33 -2.62 20.10
C ALA A 348 0.97 -1.16 19.75
N PHE A 349 1.96 -0.25 19.67
CA PHE A 349 1.74 1.15 19.27
C PHE A 349 1.39 1.32 17.80
N VAL A 350 1.51 0.26 16.98
CA VAL A 350 1.03 0.26 15.58
C VAL A 350 -0.47 0.56 15.50
N ILE A 351 -1.23 0.26 16.56
CA ILE A 351 -2.65 0.61 16.64
C ILE A 351 -2.90 2.12 16.45
N LEU A 352 -1.94 2.96 16.85
CA LEU A 352 -2.02 4.41 16.66
C LEU A 352 -1.43 4.82 15.32
N SER A 353 -0.25 4.28 14.96
CA SER A 353 0.46 4.70 13.74
C SER A 353 -0.31 4.38 12.45
N ALA A 354 -1.20 3.39 12.49
CA ALA A 354 -2.06 3.04 11.37
C ALA A 354 -2.98 4.19 10.89
N PHE A 355 -3.23 5.23 11.70
CA PHE A 355 -4.03 6.39 11.28
C PHE A 355 -3.35 7.29 10.25
N VAL A 356 -2.01 7.23 10.13
CA VAL A 356 -1.24 8.22 9.35
C VAL A 356 -1.63 8.22 7.88
N HIS A 357 -1.60 7.07 7.21
CA HIS A 357 -1.90 6.98 5.78
C HIS A 357 -3.33 7.45 5.43
N PRO A 358 -4.39 6.97 6.10
CA PRO A 358 -5.74 7.47 5.85
C PRO A 358 -5.89 8.97 6.12
N SER A 359 -5.31 9.47 7.21
CA SER A 359 -5.43 10.89 7.59
C SER A 359 -4.77 11.82 6.57
N ILE A 360 -3.57 11.45 6.06
CA ILE A 360 -2.90 12.19 4.98
C ILE A 360 -3.78 12.22 3.74
N ARG A 361 -4.29 11.06 3.30
CA ARG A 361 -5.11 10.96 2.08
C ARG A 361 -6.40 11.77 2.19
N THR A 362 -7.08 11.69 3.34
CA THR A 362 -8.31 12.46 3.57
C THR A 362 -8.03 13.96 3.63
N ASN A 363 -6.97 14.39 4.33
CA ASN A 363 -6.60 15.80 4.42
C ASN A 363 -6.30 16.38 3.03
N VAL A 364 -5.50 15.68 2.22
CA VAL A 364 -5.23 16.10 0.83
C VAL A 364 -6.52 16.16 0.01
N SER A 365 -7.39 15.15 0.10
CA SER A 365 -8.63 15.12 -0.68
C SER A 365 -9.61 16.25 -0.38
N LYS A 366 -9.59 16.79 0.85
CA LYS A 366 -10.44 17.92 1.30
C LYS A 366 -9.90 19.29 0.89
N ASN A 367 -8.60 19.40 0.57
CA ASN A 367 -7.92 20.65 0.26
C ASN A 367 -7.70 20.87 -1.26
N VAL A 368 -8.22 19.98 -2.10
CA VAL A 368 -8.12 20.05 -3.57
C VAL A 368 -9.50 19.95 -4.20
N ALA A 369 -9.68 20.53 -5.38
CA ALA A 369 -10.93 20.45 -6.11
C ALA A 369 -11.20 19.02 -6.62
N SER A 370 -12.47 18.67 -6.88
CA SER A 370 -12.87 17.31 -7.28
C SER A 370 -12.22 16.84 -8.58
N ASN A 371 -11.94 17.76 -9.51
CA ASN A 371 -11.21 17.51 -10.76
C ASN A 371 -9.70 17.29 -10.55
N GLU A 372 -9.16 17.68 -9.41
CA GLU A 372 -7.73 17.60 -9.07
C GLU A 372 -7.41 16.46 -8.09
N GLN A 373 -8.42 15.82 -7.50
CA GLN A 373 -8.25 14.76 -6.50
C GLN A 373 -7.39 13.60 -7.01
N GLY A 374 -7.62 13.14 -8.25
CA GLY A 374 -6.84 12.06 -8.85
C GLY A 374 -5.36 12.43 -9.00
N ILE A 375 -5.08 13.66 -9.42
CA ILE A 375 -3.71 14.18 -9.57
C ILE A 375 -3.03 14.27 -8.20
N ALA A 376 -3.69 14.87 -7.20
CA ALA A 376 -3.16 15.04 -5.87
C ALA A 376 -2.85 13.70 -5.18
N GLN A 377 -3.74 12.71 -5.27
CA GLN A 377 -3.51 11.37 -4.71
C GLN A 377 -2.39 10.62 -5.46
N GLY A 378 -2.29 10.82 -6.78
CA GLY A 378 -1.17 10.34 -7.59
C GLY A 378 0.17 10.91 -7.12
N CYS A 379 0.22 12.23 -6.86
CA CYS A 379 1.39 12.90 -6.31
C CYS A 379 1.82 12.34 -4.95
N ILE A 380 0.88 12.18 -4.00
CA ILE A 380 1.15 11.60 -2.68
C ILE A 380 1.68 10.16 -2.80
N SER A 381 1.08 9.36 -3.69
CA SER A 381 1.54 7.99 -3.95
C SER A 381 2.95 7.95 -4.56
N GLY A 382 3.25 8.88 -5.48
CA GLY A 382 4.58 9.04 -6.06
C GLY A 382 5.64 9.44 -5.03
N ILE A 383 5.31 10.38 -4.14
CA ILE A 383 6.19 10.77 -3.03
C ILE A 383 6.47 9.59 -2.09
N SER A 384 5.43 8.83 -1.73
CA SER A 384 5.57 7.66 -0.88
C SER A 384 6.45 6.58 -1.53
N SER A 385 6.26 6.34 -2.83
CA SER A 385 7.09 5.44 -3.62
C SER A 385 8.55 5.92 -3.72
N PHE A 386 8.78 7.22 -3.78
CA PHE A 386 10.16 7.74 -3.72
C PHE A 386 10.80 7.49 -2.34
N GLY A 387 10.01 7.60 -1.26
CA GLY A 387 10.42 7.19 0.08
C GLY A 387 10.76 5.69 0.18
N SER A 388 10.01 4.82 -0.50
CA SER A 388 10.27 3.37 -0.53
C SER A 388 11.55 2.98 -1.26
N ILE A 389 12.01 3.82 -2.19
CA ILE A 389 13.30 3.65 -2.86
C ILE A 389 14.44 4.14 -1.96
N LEU A 390 14.32 5.34 -1.40
CA LEU A 390 15.39 5.95 -0.60
C LEU A 390 15.58 5.31 0.77
N GLY A 391 14.49 4.86 1.41
CA GLY A 391 14.54 4.25 2.75
C GLY A 391 15.54 3.09 2.81
N PRO A 392 15.36 2.03 2.03
CA PRO A 392 16.30 0.92 1.98
C PRO A 392 17.72 1.35 1.61
N LEU A 393 17.89 2.27 0.65
CA LEU A 393 19.22 2.75 0.21
C LEU A 393 19.99 3.51 1.29
N ILE A 394 19.30 4.19 2.20
CA ILE A 394 19.93 4.94 3.29
C ILE A 394 20.10 4.06 4.53
N PHE A 395 19.05 3.36 4.94
CA PHE A 395 19.01 2.67 6.23
C PHE A 395 19.66 1.29 6.20
N THR A 396 19.68 0.58 5.06
CA THR A 396 20.35 -0.73 5.03
C THR A 396 21.87 -0.63 5.10
N PRO A 397 22.58 0.29 4.41
CA PRO A 397 24.00 0.50 4.64
C PRO A 397 24.32 0.95 6.06
N LEU A 398 23.47 1.81 6.62
CA LEU A 398 23.64 2.30 7.99
C LEU A 398 23.49 1.16 9.01
N THR A 399 22.48 0.32 8.86
CA THR A 399 22.29 -0.88 9.68
C THR A 399 23.47 -1.84 9.51
N ALA A 400 23.89 -2.11 8.27
CA ALA A 400 25.00 -2.99 7.97
C ALA A 400 26.33 -2.52 8.59
N TRP A 401 26.55 -1.20 8.67
CA TRP A 401 27.73 -0.62 9.31
C TRP A 401 27.68 -0.72 10.83
N PHE A 402 26.54 -0.39 11.45
CA PHE A 402 26.37 -0.46 12.92
C PHE A 402 26.28 -1.89 13.47
N LEU A 403 25.96 -2.87 12.62
CA LEU A 403 26.01 -4.30 12.94
C LEU A 403 27.34 -4.95 12.54
N SER A 404 28.31 -4.20 12.01
CA SER A 404 29.64 -4.72 11.68
C SER A 404 30.64 -4.45 12.80
N GLU A 405 31.77 -5.16 12.77
CA GLU A 405 32.88 -4.95 13.71
C GLU A 405 33.49 -3.53 13.62
N THR A 406 33.25 -2.79 12.54
CA THR A 406 33.77 -1.43 12.31
C THR A 406 32.79 -0.31 12.68
N GLY A 407 31.74 -0.64 13.43
CA GLY A 407 30.77 0.35 13.92
C GLY A 407 31.44 1.45 14.75
N PRO A 408 31.07 2.74 14.57
CA PRO A 408 31.74 3.86 15.23
C PRO A 408 31.52 3.88 16.75
N PHE A 409 30.41 3.33 17.22
CA PHE A 409 30.08 3.15 18.64
C PHE A 409 29.13 1.96 18.80
N ASN A 410 29.10 1.36 19.99
CA ASN A 410 28.29 0.19 20.27
C ASN A 410 26.81 0.56 20.45
N PHE A 411 26.10 0.70 19.34
CA PHE A 411 24.66 0.90 19.35
C PHE A 411 23.98 0.34 18.10
N LYS A 412 23.62 -0.94 18.16
CA LYS A 412 23.04 -1.70 17.03
C LYS A 412 21.73 -1.10 16.47
N GLY A 413 20.94 -0.44 17.32
CA GLY A 413 19.65 0.15 16.95
C GLY A 413 19.73 1.57 16.36
N PHE A 414 20.93 2.10 16.12
CA PHE A 414 21.12 3.48 15.65
C PHE A 414 20.42 3.77 14.32
N SER A 415 20.47 2.86 13.36
CA SER A 415 19.78 3.03 12.08
C SER A 415 18.26 3.19 12.24
N ILE A 416 17.67 2.41 13.16
CA ILE A 416 16.25 2.50 13.49
C ILE A 416 15.93 3.85 14.17
N LEU A 417 16.81 4.36 15.03
CA LEU A 417 16.64 5.70 15.57
C LEU A 417 16.66 6.78 14.48
N CYS A 418 17.55 6.67 13.49
CA CYS A 418 17.57 7.59 12.37
C CYS A 418 16.25 7.55 11.58
N ALA A 419 15.64 6.37 11.41
CA ALA A 419 14.30 6.24 10.82
C ALA A 419 13.22 6.90 11.71
N GLY A 420 13.39 6.81 13.04
CA GLY A 420 12.57 7.51 14.02
C GLY A 420 12.67 9.03 13.91
N LEU A 421 13.86 9.57 13.60
CA LEU A 421 14.05 11.00 13.34
C LEU A 421 13.29 11.47 12.10
N CYS A 422 13.23 10.66 11.03
CA CYS A 422 12.38 10.98 9.87
C CYS A 422 10.90 11.07 10.29
N THR A 423 10.41 10.11 11.07
CA THR A 423 9.03 10.12 11.59
C THR A 423 8.79 11.32 12.52
N LEU A 424 9.78 11.71 13.32
CA LEU A 424 9.72 12.88 14.19
C LEU A 424 9.64 14.19 13.41
N ILE A 425 10.35 14.30 12.28
CA ILE A 425 10.24 15.46 11.38
C ILE A 425 8.80 15.56 10.86
N ALA A 426 8.22 14.45 10.39
CA ALA A 426 6.82 14.42 9.95
C ALA A 426 5.86 14.85 11.08
N PHE A 427 6.08 14.35 12.31
CA PHE A 427 5.31 14.77 13.49
C PHE A 427 5.40 16.28 13.76
N ILE A 428 6.61 16.85 13.79
CA ILE A 428 6.83 18.29 14.05
C ILE A 428 6.14 19.14 12.98
N ILE A 429 6.21 18.74 11.71
CA ILE A 429 5.54 19.45 10.61
C ILE A 429 4.02 19.40 10.78
N SER A 430 3.45 18.26 11.18
CA SER A 430 2.00 18.13 11.42
C SER A 430 1.51 19.07 12.52
N LEU A 431 2.28 19.26 13.59
CA LEU A 431 1.96 20.20 14.66
C LEU A 431 1.98 21.65 14.16
N ARG A 432 2.98 22.02 13.36
CA ARG A 432 3.10 23.37 12.80
C ARG A 432 1.95 23.69 11.84
N MET A 433 1.55 22.75 10.99
CA MET A 433 0.43 22.92 10.08
C MET A 433 -0.87 23.23 10.84
N ARG A 434 -1.18 22.45 11.88
CA ARG A 434 -2.37 22.67 12.72
C ARG A 434 -2.32 24.02 13.44
N GLY A 435 -1.14 24.40 13.96
CA GLY A 435 -0.92 25.71 14.59
C GLY A 435 -1.23 26.86 13.63
N ALA A 436 -0.75 26.78 12.38
CA ALA A 436 -0.98 27.81 11.37
C ALA A 436 -2.46 27.96 10.99
N GLN A 437 -3.19 26.85 10.85
CA GLN A 437 -4.63 26.86 10.53
C GLN A 437 -5.47 27.42 11.68
N SER A 438 -5.14 27.07 12.93
CA SER A 438 -5.80 27.61 14.12
C SER A 438 -5.61 29.13 14.25
N SER A 439 -4.41 29.63 13.98
CA SER A 439 -4.11 31.06 13.96
C SER A 439 -4.83 31.81 12.83
N ALA A 440 -4.91 31.24 11.63
CA ALA A 440 -5.64 31.83 10.51
C ALA A 440 -7.15 31.93 10.79
N SER A 441 -7.75 30.88 11.36
CA SER A 441 -9.17 30.86 11.74
C SER A 441 -9.50 31.91 12.81
N LYS A 442 -8.64 32.05 13.84
CA LYS A 442 -8.82 33.12 14.85
C LYS A 442 -8.75 34.52 14.24
N LYS A 443 -7.84 34.73 13.29
CA LYS A 443 -7.70 36.04 12.62
C LYS A 443 -8.94 36.40 11.79
N SER A 444 -9.50 35.42 11.05
CA SER A 444 -10.74 35.64 10.31
C SER A 444 -11.94 35.90 11.20
N THR A 445 -12.05 35.24 12.36
CA THR A 445 -13.16 35.49 13.30
C THR A 445 -13.08 36.89 13.89
N VAL A 446 -11.89 37.37 14.24
CA VAL A 446 -11.69 38.73 14.76
C VAL A 446 -12.00 39.78 13.69
N GLU A 447 -11.60 39.57 12.44
CA GLU A 447 -11.93 40.48 11.33
C GLU A 447 -13.43 40.51 11.02
N HIS A 448 -14.15 39.39 11.20
CA HIS A 448 -15.59 39.30 10.98
C HIS A 448 -16.44 39.84 12.14
N GLU A 449 -15.86 39.94 13.34
CA GLU A 449 -16.46 40.55 14.54
C GLU A 449 -16.20 42.07 14.61
N GLN A 450 -15.24 42.56 13.82
CA GLN A 450 -14.89 43.98 13.69
C GLN A 450 -15.54 44.68 12.47
N ALA A 451 -16.16 43.91 11.56
CA ALA A 451 -16.91 44.40 10.40
C ALA A 451 -18.42 44.31 10.67
#